data_AF-A0A3M3Y062-F1
#
_entry.id   AF-A0A3M3Y062-F1
#
_cell.length_a   1.000
_cell.length_b   1.000
_cell.length_c   1.000
_cell.angle_alpha   90.00
_cell.angle_beta   90.00
_cell.angle_gamma   90.00
#
_symmetry.space_group_name_H-M   'P 1'
#
loop_
_entity.id
_entity.type
_entity.pdbx_description
1 polymer ?
#
loop_
_entity_poly.entity_id
_entity_poly.type
_entity_poly.pdbx_seq_one_letter_code
_entity_poly.pdbx_strand_id
1 'polypeptide(L)'
;MSFKVERFKFFLSVCFILFLVTCVPGIYYHDAQRLAQFFIGCLCVLTLLLFFSRFSRVFVVGGFTKACFLLVMIFGFLSSLNAHQPLWALTELSVLLLSCAIATAFTLQRQHHGAQLDRAFIGFVILICTVKTIQFLSASTAAFLSSAPTLDTDLLLDGFSNKRFYGQFQTFTLPLLVLPLLLTSTRRSIKVGLFCLTSLWWMIAISGGTRGTWLGMAAAVAVTFCLGRAGRRWAGWQLGAASAGLLLFTLLFSVLPGLLSIEVSNFAGDRLTTSLSAREILWHQAWEMIKERPLLGFGPMHFADIWNAVAAHPHQAILQWACEWGIPSTLCVAGLALYGLSTTAVLLHKRALSLEPVDLMRLCLFASLVGALTQSMVDGVIVMPYSQLWLAIIVGWLLALHEWQTAPRPASVALSRAWLLCLTLATGMILYTIVRDLPDMDTRRQQFSEDFGGRYLPRFWMQGVIAQPPAR
;
A
#
# COMPACT_ATOMS: atom_id res chain seq x y z
N MET A 1 28.14 -17.26 -16.40
CA MET A 1 27.51 -17.67 -15.11
C MET A 1 27.50 -16.53 -14.08
N SER A 2 28.58 -15.73 -13.95
CA SER A 2 28.68 -14.60 -13.02
C SER A 2 27.56 -13.53 -13.13
N PHE A 3 27.11 -13.20 -14.35
CA PHE A 3 26.08 -12.16 -14.56
C PHE A 3 24.65 -12.55 -14.10
N LYS A 4 24.32 -13.84 -13.93
CA LYS A 4 23.00 -14.25 -13.39
C LYS A 4 22.93 -14.07 -11.87
N VAL A 5 24.07 -14.13 -11.18
CA VAL A 5 24.16 -14.09 -9.71
C VAL A 5 23.99 -12.68 -9.17
N GLU A 6 24.47 -11.64 -9.87
CA GLU A 6 24.24 -10.24 -9.46
C GLU A 6 22.78 -9.78 -9.62
N ARG A 7 22.03 -10.41 -10.53
CA ARG A 7 20.68 -9.98 -10.92
C ARG A 7 19.58 -10.38 -9.94
N PHE A 8 19.75 -11.48 -9.21
CA PHE A 8 18.81 -11.87 -8.14
C PHE A 8 19.05 -11.07 -6.85
N LYS A 9 20.21 -10.40 -6.71
CA LYS A 9 20.56 -9.64 -5.50
C LYS A 9 19.62 -8.47 -5.26
N PHE A 10 19.26 -7.68 -6.28
CA PHE A 10 18.30 -6.57 -6.10
C PHE A 10 16.95 -7.06 -5.55
N PHE A 11 16.38 -8.08 -6.20
CA PHE A 11 15.13 -8.70 -5.76
C PHE A 11 15.24 -9.27 -4.33
N LEU A 12 16.31 -10.02 -4.04
CA LEU A 12 16.55 -10.58 -2.71
C LEU A 12 16.72 -9.50 -1.65
N SER A 13 17.42 -8.41 -1.95
CA SER A 13 17.58 -7.28 -1.02
C SER A 13 16.24 -6.61 -0.73
N VAL A 14 15.40 -6.37 -1.75
CA VAL A 14 14.06 -5.80 -1.55
C VAL A 14 13.20 -6.74 -0.69
N CYS A 15 13.18 -8.04 -1.01
CA CYS A 15 12.44 -9.03 -0.24
C CYS A 15 12.96 -9.15 1.20
N PHE A 16 14.28 -9.11 1.39
CA PHE A 16 14.91 -9.18 2.70
C PHE A 16 14.55 -7.97 3.56
N ILE A 17 14.60 -6.75 3.01
CA ILE A 17 14.22 -5.53 3.74
C ILE A 17 12.72 -5.57 4.10
N LEU A 18 11.85 -5.95 3.16
CA LEU A 18 10.42 -6.12 3.42
C LEU A 18 10.13 -7.16 4.51
N PHE A 19 10.89 -8.26 4.50
CA PHE A 19 10.78 -9.32 5.49
C PHE A 19 11.23 -8.85 6.87
N LEU A 20 12.42 -8.23 6.96
CA LEU A 20 12.96 -7.74 8.23
C LEU A 20 12.01 -6.78 8.93
N VAL A 21 11.46 -5.80 8.22
CA VAL A 21 10.61 -4.77 8.83
C VAL A 21 9.26 -5.29 9.32
N THR A 22 8.78 -6.39 8.75
CA THR A 22 7.52 -6.99 9.19
C THR A 22 7.71 -8.06 10.26
N CYS A 23 8.91 -8.63 10.41
CA CYS A 23 9.15 -9.80 11.24
C CYS A 23 10.13 -9.58 12.39
N VAL A 24 10.92 -8.49 12.38
CA VAL A 24 11.91 -8.21 13.43
C VAL A 24 11.34 -7.20 14.44
N PRO A 25 11.29 -7.56 15.73
CA PRO A 25 10.88 -6.63 16.78
C PRO A 25 11.92 -5.54 16.96
N GLY A 26 11.48 -4.30 17.16
CA GLY A 26 12.36 -3.13 17.27
C GLY A 26 11.59 -1.83 17.20
N ILE A 27 12.25 -0.75 16.76
CA ILE A 27 11.67 0.59 16.50
C ILE A 27 10.21 0.48 16.08
N TYR A 28 9.34 1.34 16.63
CA TYR A 28 7.93 1.42 16.29
C TYR A 28 7.66 1.08 14.81
N TYR A 29 6.81 0.08 14.57
CA TYR A 29 6.66 -0.56 13.26
C TYR A 29 6.45 0.44 12.10
N HIS A 30 5.76 1.55 12.34
CA HIS A 30 5.56 2.60 11.35
C HIS A 30 6.85 3.27 10.88
N ASP A 31 7.72 3.65 11.82
CA ASP A 31 8.97 4.34 11.54
C ASP A 31 9.94 3.39 10.83
N ALA A 32 10.00 2.13 11.27
CA ALA A 32 10.75 1.07 10.59
C ALA A 32 10.27 0.84 9.14
N GLN A 33 8.95 0.88 8.91
CA GLN A 33 8.36 0.81 7.56
C GLN A 33 8.76 2.00 6.68
N ARG A 34 8.81 3.22 7.23
CA ARG A 34 9.30 4.39 6.51
C ARG A 34 10.77 4.25 6.12
N LEU A 35 11.62 3.78 7.04
CA LEU A 35 13.03 3.51 6.76
C LEU A 35 13.21 2.43 5.68
N ALA A 36 12.45 1.33 5.74
CA ALA A 36 12.49 0.31 4.68
C ALA A 36 12.07 0.84 3.31
N GLN A 37 10.99 1.63 3.25
CA GLN A 37 10.57 2.27 2.01
C GLN A 37 11.67 3.17 1.44
N PHE A 38 12.34 3.94 2.31
CA PHE A 38 13.49 4.76 1.92
C PHE A 38 14.63 3.90 1.36
N PHE A 39 15.08 2.86 2.08
CA PHE A 39 16.17 2.01 1.61
C PHE A 39 15.83 1.30 0.29
N ILE A 40 14.63 0.72 0.16
CA ILE A 40 14.18 0.10 -1.09
C ILE A 40 14.15 1.13 -2.23
N GLY A 41 13.65 2.33 -1.95
CA GLY A 41 13.65 3.44 -2.90
C GLY A 41 15.06 3.85 -3.34
N CYS A 42 16.02 3.96 -2.40
CA CYS A 42 17.43 4.22 -2.69
C CYS A 42 18.02 3.15 -3.62
N LEU A 43 17.80 1.86 -3.32
CA LEU A 43 18.23 0.78 -4.21
C LEU A 43 17.60 0.89 -5.60
N CYS A 44 16.32 1.28 -5.69
CA CYS A 44 15.64 1.50 -6.97
C CYS A 44 16.30 2.64 -7.76
N VAL A 45 16.54 3.80 -7.13
CA VAL A 45 17.19 4.95 -7.78
C VAL A 45 18.62 4.62 -8.22
N LEU A 46 19.40 3.93 -7.38
CA LEU A 46 20.74 3.45 -7.75
C LEU A 46 20.69 2.50 -8.95
N THR A 47 19.71 1.59 -8.99
CA THR A 47 19.52 0.69 -10.13
C THR A 47 19.17 1.48 -11.40
N LEU A 48 18.30 2.48 -11.31
CA LEU A 48 17.96 3.34 -12.45
C LEU A 48 19.17 4.14 -12.97
N LEU A 49 20.03 4.63 -12.06
CA LEU A 49 21.27 5.34 -12.39
C LEU A 49 22.28 4.43 -13.10
N LEU A 50 22.56 3.25 -12.53
CA LEU A 50 23.58 2.31 -13.03
C LEU A 50 23.23 1.74 -14.42
N PHE A 51 21.93 1.57 -14.69
CA PHE A 51 21.46 0.95 -15.93
C PHE A 51 20.75 1.94 -16.87
N PHE A 52 20.96 3.24 -16.67
CA PHE A 52 20.32 4.31 -17.42
C PHE A 52 20.41 4.15 -18.95
N SER A 53 21.58 3.76 -19.47
CA SER A 53 21.81 3.59 -20.91
C SER A 53 20.98 2.45 -21.51
N ARG A 54 20.70 1.40 -20.74
CA ARG A 54 19.90 0.24 -21.17
C ARG A 54 18.39 0.47 -21.05
N PHE A 55 17.98 1.35 -20.14
CA PHE A 55 16.58 1.58 -19.77
C PHE A 55 15.95 2.84 -20.38
N SER A 56 16.71 3.61 -21.15
CA SER A 56 16.26 4.79 -21.91
C SER A 56 15.19 4.52 -22.98
N ARG A 57 14.80 3.25 -23.20
CA ARG A 57 13.78 2.84 -24.17
C ARG A 57 12.39 2.62 -23.58
N VAL A 58 12.18 2.78 -22.28
CA VAL A 58 11.22 1.87 -21.61
C VAL A 58 9.76 2.36 -21.56
N PHE A 59 9.44 3.63 -21.78
CA PHE A 59 8.03 4.03 -21.67
C PHE A 59 7.54 4.95 -22.80
N VAL A 60 6.75 4.37 -23.71
CA VAL A 60 5.91 5.16 -24.63
C VAL A 60 4.58 5.42 -23.95
N VAL A 61 4.63 6.33 -22.98
CA VAL A 61 3.40 6.92 -22.43
C VAL A 61 2.84 7.90 -23.45
N GLY A 62 1.52 7.88 -23.67
CA GLY A 62 0.83 8.83 -24.55
C GLY A 62 1.05 10.27 -24.11
N GLY A 63 1.01 11.22 -25.06
CA GLY A 63 1.27 12.64 -24.78
C GLY A 63 0.35 13.23 -23.72
N PHE A 64 -0.93 12.87 -23.76
CA PHE A 64 -1.92 13.29 -22.76
C PHE A 64 -1.55 12.82 -21.34
N THR A 65 -1.23 11.54 -21.16
CA THR A 65 -0.83 10.97 -19.87
C THR A 65 0.45 11.63 -19.33
N LYS A 66 1.42 11.93 -20.21
CA LYS A 66 2.63 12.69 -19.84
C LYS A 66 2.29 14.11 -19.39
N ALA A 67 1.40 14.80 -20.10
CA ALA A 67 0.96 16.14 -19.75
C ALA A 67 0.25 16.17 -18.39
N CYS A 68 -0.71 15.27 -18.15
CA CYS A 68 -1.38 15.15 -16.85
C CYS A 68 -0.38 14.87 -15.72
N PHE A 69 0.57 13.94 -15.93
CA PHE A 69 1.59 13.65 -14.93
C PHE A 69 2.48 14.86 -14.65
N LEU A 70 2.92 15.57 -15.69
CA LEU A 70 3.72 16.79 -15.53
C LEU A 70 2.94 17.88 -14.78
N LEU A 71 1.65 18.03 -15.06
CA LEU A 71 0.80 18.96 -14.33
C LEU A 71 0.74 18.61 -12.84
N VAL A 72 0.54 17.33 -12.49
CA VAL A 72 0.57 16.87 -11.08
C VAL A 72 1.89 17.26 -10.41
N MET A 73 3.02 17.07 -11.10
CA MET A 73 4.34 17.44 -10.58
C MET A 73 4.51 18.95 -10.39
N ILE A 74 4.07 19.75 -11.37
CA ILE A 74 4.15 21.22 -11.30
C ILE A 74 3.27 21.75 -10.17
N PHE A 75 2.00 21.34 -10.12
CA PHE A 75 1.07 21.76 -9.06
C PHE A 75 1.55 21.30 -7.69
N GLY A 76 2.06 20.09 -7.56
CA GLY A 76 2.63 19.58 -6.32
C GLY A 76 3.85 20.37 -5.84
N PHE A 77 4.75 20.73 -6.76
CA PHE A 77 5.91 21.54 -6.43
C PHE A 77 5.51 22.96 -6.02
N LEU A 78 4.65 23.63 -6.79
CA LEU A 78 4.14 24.98 -6.47
C LEU A 78 3.36 25.00 -5.16
N SER A 79 2.53 23.99 -4.92
CA SER A 79 1.81 23.79 -3.66
C SER A 79 2.78 23.64 -2.49
N SER A 80 3.86 22.85 -2.67
CA SER A 80 4.88 22.66 -1.63
C SER A 80 5.61 23.95 -1.26
N LEU A 81 5.91 24.80 -2.24
CA LEU A 81 6.57 26.10 -2.00
C LEU A 81 5.66 27.12 -1.30
N ASN A 82 4.34 27.00 -1.46
CA ASN A 82 3.34 27.89 -0.85
C ASN A 82 2.78 27.32 0.47
N ALA A 83 3.35 26.22 0.95
CA ALA A 83 2.90 25.58 2.17
C ALA A 83 3.41 26.33 3.41
N HIS A 84 2.70 26.24 4.53
CA HIS A 84 3.12 26.86 5.80
C HIS A 84 4.46 26.28 6.30
N GLN A 85 4.67 24.97 6.08
CA GLN A 85 5.92 24.26 6.37
C GLN A 85 6.47 23.60 5.08
N PRO A 86 7.17 24.37 4.21
CA PRO A 86 7.60 23.88 2.89
C PRO A 86 8.48 22.63 2.93
N LEU A 87 9.31 22.47 3.97
CA LEU A 87 10.17 21.29 4.11
C LEU A 87 9.33 20.00 4.22
N TRP A 88 8.27 19.99 5.03
CA TRP A 88 7.40 18.81 5.16
C TRP A 88 6.61 18.52 3.88
N ALA A 89 6.17 19.58 3.19
CA ALA A 89 5.51 19.43 1.90
C ALA A 89 6.45 18.82 0.83
N LEU A 90 7.69 19.33 0.74
CA LEU A 90 8.71 18.77 -0.13
C LEU A 90 9.06 17.33 0.24
N THR A 91 9.02 16.95 1.53
CA THR A 91 9.20 15.56 1.96
C THR A 91 8.10 14.64 1.44
N GLU A 92 6.82 15.00 1.55
CA GLU A 92 5.71 14.17 1.02
C GLU A 92 5.74 14.10 -0.51
N LEU A 93 6.05 15.22 -1.20
CA LEU A 93 6.30 15.21 -2.65
C LEU A 93 7.46 14.26 -3.02
N SER A 94 8.51 14.25 -2.22
CA SER A 94 9.65 13.35 -2.42
C SER A 94 9.28 11.89 -2.20
N VAL A 95 8.39 11.58 -1.26
CA VAL A 95 7.86 10.22 -1.05
C VAL A 95 7.04 9.73 -2.25
N LEU A 96 6.24 10.61 -2.87
CA LEU A 96 5.55 10.31 -4.13
C LEU A 96 6.54 10.00 -5.25
N LEU A 97 7.56 10.85 -5.43
CA LEU A 97 8.63 10.64 -6.42
C LEU A 97 9.41 9.35 -6.19
N LEU A 98 9.72 9.03 -4.93
CA LEU A 98 10.36 7.77 -4.56
C LEU A 98 9.48 6.57 -4.91
N SER A 99 8.16 6.68 -4.70
CA SER A 99 7.18 5.67 -5.10
C SER A 99 7.13 5.49 -6.63
N CYS A 100 7.25 6.58 -7.39
CA CYS A 100 7.42 6.51 -8.85
C CYS A 100 8.73 5.81 -9.26
N ALA A 101 9.83 6.04 -8.54
CA ALA A 101 11.10 5.37 -8.77
C ALA A 101 10.99 3.85 -8.54
N ILE A 102 10.32 3.44 -7.46
CA ILE A 102 10.04 2.03 -7.14
C ILE A 102 9.21 1.39 -8.25
N ALA A 103 8.09 2.01 -8.64
CA ALA A 103 7.24 1.48 -9.72
C ALA A 103 8.01 1.35 -11.04
N THR A 104 8.83 2.35 -11.39
CA THR A 104 9.66 2.35 -12.60
C THR A 104 10.70 1.22 -12.55
N ALA A 105 11.44 1.09 -11.45
CA ALA A 105 12.44 0.05 -11.28
C ALA A 105 11.81 -1.35 -11.35
N PHE A 106 10.67 -1.57 -10.69
CA PHE A 106 9.94 -2.84 -10.75
C PHE A 106 9.48 -3.17 -12.16
N THR A 107 8.97 -2.17 -12.89
CA THR A 107 8.54 -2.38 -14.27
C THR A 107 9.70 -2.86 -15.14
N LEU A 108 10.85 -2.17 -15.04
CA LEU A 108 12.07 -2.48 -15.76
C LEU A 108 12.61 -3.87 -15.43
N GLN A 109 12.68 -4.18 -14.14
CA GLN A 109 13.12 -5.48 -13.66
C GLN A 109 12.20 -6.58 -14.21
N ARG A 110 10.89 -6.38 -14.19
CA ARG A 110 9.94 -7.37 -14.72
C ARG A 110 10.05 -7.53 -16.24
N GLN A 111 10.26 -6.46 -17.00
CA GLN A 111 10.47 -6.56 -18.44
C GLN A 111 11.76 -7.31 -18.79
N HIS A 112 12.82 -7.12 -18.00
CA HIS A 112 14.11 -7.79 -18.22
C HIS A 112 14.12 -9.25 -17.75
N HIS A 113 13.47 -9.56 -16.63
CA HIS A 113 13.52 -10.89 -15.99
C HIS A 113 12.37 -11.83 -16.35
N GLY A 114 11.33 -11.32 -17.02
CA GLY A 114 10.22 -12.14 -17.48
C GLY A 114 9.45 -12.79 -16.31
N ALA A 115 8.82 -13.92 -16.59
CA ALA A 115 8.01 -14.68 -15.63
C ALA A 115 8.81 -15.31 -14.46
N GLN A 116 10.14 -15.22 -14.46
CA GLN A 116 10.93 -15.64 -13.28
C GLN A 116 10.70 -14.69 -12.11
N LEU A 117 10.67 -13.39 -12.37
CA LEU A 117 10.41 -12.39 -11.34
C LEU A 117 8.99 -12.51 -10.78
N ASP A 118 8.02 -12.85 -11.65
CA ASP A 118 6.64 -13.11 -11.21
C ASP A 118 6.57 -14.23 -10.17
N ARG A 119 7.21 -15.37 -10.49
CA ARG A 119 7.24 -16.53 -9.59
C ARG A 119 7.96 -16.23 -8.29
N ALA A 120 9.05 -15.46 -8.36
CA ALA A 120 9.81 -15.06 -7.18
C ALA A 120 8.99 -14.15 -6.25
N PHE A 121 8.32 -13.13 -6.79
CA PHE A 121 7.46 -12.25 -5.98
C PHE A 121 6.23 -12.96 -5.42
N ILE A 122 5.58 -13.85 -6.19
CA ILE A 122 4.46 -14.64 -5.65
C ILE A 122 4.95 -15.59 -4.56
N GLY A 123 6.12 -16.21 -4.74
CA GLY A 123 6.76 -16.99 -3.69
C GLY A 123 7.04 -16.16 -2.44
N PHE A 124 7.49 -14.91 -2.60
CA PHE A 124 7.69 -13.97 -1.51
C PHE A 124 6.38 -13.58 -0.81
N VAL A 125 5.30 -13.29 -1.56
CA VAL A 125 3.96 -13.02 -1.02
C VAL A 125 3.45 -14.20 -0.20
N ILE A 126 3.59 -15.43 -0.73
CA ILE A 126 3.20 -16.64 -0.01
C ILE A 126 4.03 -16.80 1.26
N LEU A 127 5.35 -16.57 1.19
CA LEU A 127 6.25 -16.65 2.35
C LEU A 127 5.84 -15.65 3.45
N ILE A 128 5.67 -14.37 3.12
CA ILE A 128 5.34 -13.35 4.13
C ILE A 128 3.95 -13.58 4.73
N CYS A 129 2.95 -13.99 3.93
CA CYS A 129 1.63 -14.35 4.44
C CYS A 129 1.69 -15.61 5.32
N THR A 130 2.53 -16.59 4.98
CA THR A 130 2.73 -17.79 5.81
C THR A 130 3.35 -17.43 7.14
N VAL A 131 4.42 -16.62 7.15
CA VAL A 131 5.08 -16.18 8.39
C VAL A 131 4.11 -15.37 9.26
N LYS A 132 3.35 -14.45 8.67
CA LYS A 132 2.33 -13.69 9.39
C LYS A 132 1.19 -14.55 9.92
N THR A 133 0.81 -15.59 9.19
CA THR A 133 -0.18 -16.58 9.66
C THR A 133 0.37 -17.37 10.86
N ILE A 134 1.64 -17.81 10.80
CA ILE A 134 2.28 -18.50 11.91
C ILE A 134 2.37 -17.60 13.14
N GLN A 135 2.79 -16.34 12.99
CA GLN A 135 2.82 -15.35 14.08
C GLN A 135 1.45 -15.16 14.73
N PHE A 136 0.40 -15.02 13.93
CA PHE A 136 -0.96 -14.89 14.43
C PHE A 136 -1.43 -16.13 15.18
N LEU A 137 -1.18 -17.33 14.62
CA LEU A 137 -1.56 -18.58 15.26
C LEU A 137 -0.76 -18.84 16.55
N SER A 138 0.52 -18.47 16.60
CA SER A 138 1.32 -18.56 17.82
C SER A 138 0.84 -17.60 18.89
N ALA A 139 0.50 -16.36 18.52
CA ALA A 139 -0.06 -15.38 19.45
C ALA A 139 -1.43 -15.83 19.96
N SER A 140 -2.28 -16.37 19.08
CA SER A 140 -3.60 -16.90 19.45
C SER A 140 -3.45 -18.07 20.42
N THR A 141 -2.55 -19.02 20.12
CA THR A 141 -2.27 -20.17 21.00
C THR A 141 -1.75 -19.70 22.35
N ALA A 142 -0.82 -18.75 22.39
CA ALA A 142 -0.31 -18.18 23.62
C ALA A 142 -1.42 -17.48 24.44
N ALA A 143 -2.33 -16.77 23.79
CA ALA A 143 -3.47 -16.13 24.45
C ALA A 143 -4.42 -17.17 25.08
N PHE A 144 -4.76 -18.25 24.36
CA PHE A 144 -5.61 -19.33 24.89
C PHE A 144 -4.96 -20.15 26.01
N LEU A 145 -3.63 -20.28 26.00
CA LEU A 145 -2.90 -20.97 27.06
C LEU A 145 -2.58 -20.05 28.26
N SER A 146 -2.78 -18.75 28.11
CA SER A 146 -2.61 -17.81 29.20
C SER A 146 -3.75 -17.96 30.23
N SER A 147 -3.47 -17.65 31.49
CA SER A 147 -4.50 -17.56 32.54
C SER A 147 -5.30 -16.26 32.49
N ALA A 148 -5.17 -15.47 31.41
CA ALA A 148 -5.87 -14.21 31.28
C ALA A 148 -7.38 -14.46 31.06
N PRO A 149 -8.27 -13.73 31.77
CA PRO A 149 -9.71 -13.88 31.61
C PRO A 149 -10.22 -13.29 30.29
N THR A 150 -9.42 -12.42 29.66
CA THR A 150 -9.77 -11.69 28.44
C THR A 150 -8.77 -11.96 27.32
N LEU A 151 -9.29 -12.23 26.12
CA LEU A 151 -8.53 -12.36 24.88
C LEU A 151 -8.76 -11.13 24.02
N ASP A 152 -7.72 -10.31 23.84
CA ASP A 152 -7.76 -9.15 22.95
C ASP A 152 -7.26 -9.51 21.55
N THR A 153 -8.17 -9.44 20.57
CA THR A 153 -7.87 -9.77 19.17
C THR A 153 -6.93 -8.77 18.48
N ASP A 154 -6.84 -7.53 18.96
CA ASP A 154 -5.94 -6.53 18.38
C ASP A 154 -4.47 -6.87 18.69
N LEU A 155 -4.19 -7.50 19.85
CA LEU A 155 -2.84 -7.91 20.25
C LEU A 155 -2.28 -9.07 19.41
N LEU A 156 -3.14 -9.77 18.68
CA LEU A 156 -2.74 -10.88 17.80
C LEU A 156 -2.13 -10.40 16.49
N LEU A 157 -2.35 -9.13 16.13
CA LEU A 157 -1.96 -8.53 14.85
C LEU A 157 -0.65 -7.76 14.98
N ASP A 158 0.45 -8.50 15.07
CA ASP A 158 1.78 -7.93 15.24
C ASP A 158 2.43 -7.42 13.92
N GLY A 159 3.37 -6.49 14.06
CA GLY A 159 4.17 -5.93 12.96
C GLY A 159 3.62 -4.63 12.35
N PHE A 160 2.55 -4.06 12.90
CA PHE A 160 1.98 -2.79 12.48
C PHE A 160 1.57 -1.95 13.70
N SER A 161 1.75 -0.63 13.61
CA SER A 161 1.34 0.31 14.66
C SER A 161 -0.18 0.46 14.80
N ASN A 162 -0.92 0.03 13.78
CA ASN A 162 -2.37 0.02 13.77
C ASN A 162 -2.87 -1.14 12.90
N LYS A 163 -3.86 -1.88 13.39
CA LYS A 163 -4.51 -2.96 12.62
C LYS A 163 -5.05 -2.51 11.25
N ARG A 164 -5.42 -1.24 11.07
CA ARG A 164 -5.84 -0.71 9.76
C ARG A 164 -4.73 -0.87 8.73
N PHE A 165 -3.48 -0.64 9.12
CA PHE A 165 -2.32 -0.77 8.23
C PHE A 165 -2.04 -2.23 7.89
N TYR A 166 -2.28 -3.13 8.84
CA TYR A 166 -2.32 -4.58 8.59
C TYR A 166 -3.40 -4.93 7.54
N GLY A 167 -4.61 -4.38 7.71
CA GLY A 167 -5.71 -4.56 6.77
C GLY A 167 -5.40 -4.03 5.36
N GLN A 168 -4.70 -2.91 5.23
CA GLN A 168 -4.23 -2.39 3.93
C GLN A 168 -3.29 -3.39 3.25
N PHE A 169 -2.36 -3.98 3.99
CA PHE A 169 -1.49 -5.04 3.49
C PHE A 169 -2.27 -6.29 3.06
N GLN A 170 -3.30 -6.69 3.81
CA GLN A 170 -4.16 -7.80 3.45
C GLN A 170 -4.93 -7.53 2.14
N THR A 171 -5.45 -6.32 1.95
CA THR A 171 -6.11 -5.92 0.70
C THR A 171 -5.19 -6.06 -0.51
N PHE A 172 -3.89 -5.77 -0.34
CA PHE A 172 -2.92 -5.97 -1.42
C PHE A 172 -2.63 -7.45 -1.71
N THR A 173 -2.52 -8.28 -0.68
CA THR A 173 -2.02 -9.66 -0.79
C THR A 173 -3.08 -10.72 -1.02
N LEU A 174 -4.29 -10.55 -0.48
CA LEU A 174 -5.41 -11.48 -0.65
C LEU A 174 -5.66 -11.82 -2.13
N PRO A 175 -5.69 -10.84 -3.06
CA PRO A 175 -5.85 -11.13 -4.48
C PRO A 175 -4.73 -11.95 -5.10
N LEU A 176 -3.51 -11.79 -4.63
CA LEU A 176 -2.32 -12.44 -5.17
C LEU A 176 -2.19 -13.90 -4.72
N LEU A 177 -2.63 -14.23 -3.51
CA LEU A 177 -2.61 -15.61 -2.98
C LEU A 177 -3.46 -16.59 -3.80
N VAL A 178 -4.49 -16.10 -4.49
CA VAL A 178 -5.37 -16.92 -5.34
C VAL A 178 -4.74 -17.28 -6.68
N LEU A 179 -3.69 -16.57 -7.13
CA LEU A 179 -3.09 -16.80 -8.45
C LEU A 179 -2.72 -18.27 -8.69
N PRO A 180 -2.01 -18.99 -7.80
CA PRO A 180 -1.63 -20.37 -8.08
C PRO A 180 -2.82 -21.35 -8.06
N LEU A 181 -3.95 -20.98 -7.45
CA LEU A 181 -5.21 -21.74 -7.50
C LEU A 181 -5.87 -21.64 -8.89
N LEU A 182 -5.61 -20.55 -9.61
CA LEU A 182 -6.08 -20.35 -10.98
C LEU A 182 -5.26 -21.10 -12.02
N LEU A 183 -3.97 -21.32 -11.76
CA LEU A 183 -3.06 -22.01 -12.68
C LEU A 183 -3.44 -23.50 -12.82
N THR A 184 -3.46 -23.99 -14.06
CA THR A 184 -3.72 -25.41 -14.38
C THR A 184 -2.52 -26.29 -14.03
N SER A 185 -1.30 -25.75 -14.13
CA SER A 185 -0.03 -26.44 -13.86
C SER A 185 0.25 -26.69 -12.37
N THR A 186 -0.45 -26.03 -11.45
CA THR A 186 -0.22 -26.19 -10.01
C THR A 186 -0.75 -27.54 -9.52
N ARG A 187 0.10 -28.32 -8.84
CA ARG A 187 -0.24 -29.62 -8.24
C ARG A 187 -1.38 -29.50 -7.23
N ARG A 188 -2.22 -30.54 -7.13
CA ARG A 188 -3.40 -30.55 -6.23
C ARG A 188 -3.03 -30.32 -4.75
N SER A 189 -1.96 -30.94 -4.26
CA SER A 189 -1.49 -30.76 -2.87
C SER A 189 -1.11 -29.30 -2.58
N ILE A 190 -0.44 -28.63 -3.52
CA ILE A 190 -0.08 -27.21 -3.41
C ILE A 190 -1.34 -26.35 -3.41
N LYS A 191 -2.33 -26.67 -4.26
CA LYS A 191 -3.62 -25.95 -4.26
C LYS A 191 -4.35 -26.06 -2.92
N VAL A 192 -4.37 -27.24 -2.31
CA VAL A 192 -4.98 -27.44 -0.99
C VAL A 192 -4.25 -26.58 0.05
N GLY A 193 -2.92 -26.66 0.12
CA GLY A 193 -2.13 -25.85 1.07
C GLY A 193 -2.33 -24.34 0.89
N LEU A 194 -2.39 -23.86 -0.35
CA LEU A 194 -2.64 -22.44 -0.63
C LEU A 194 -4.08 -22.01 -0.36
N PHE A 195 -5.06 -22.89 -0.57
CA PHE A 195 -6.44 -22.62 -0.17
C PHE A 195 -6.55 -22.52 1.35
N CYS A 196 -5.90 -23.42 2.09
CA CYS A 196 -5.82 -23.34 3.56
C CYS A 196 -5.15 -22.05 4.01
N LEU A 197 -4.00 -21.68 3.43
CA LEU A 197 -3.31 -20.42 3.73
C LEU A 197 -4.21 -19.21 3.43
N THR A 198 -4.89 -19.18 2.27
CA THR A 198 -5.80 -18.08 1.91
C THR A 198 -6.99 -17.99 2.86
N SER A 199 -7.51 -19.14 3.32
CA SER A 199 -8.61 -19.20 4.29
C SER A 199 -8.18 -18.69 5.67
N LEU A 200 -6.98 -19.07 6.13
CA LEU A 200 -6.37 -18.52 7.35
C LEU A 200 -6.09 -17.01 7.21
N TRP A 201 -5.65 -16.57 6.04
CA TRP A 201 -5.43 -15.14 5.77
C TRP A 201 -6.73 -14.34 5.81
N TRP A 202 -7.84 -14.91 5.30
CA TRP A 202 -9.18 -14.36 5.47
C TRP A 202 -9.65 -14.35 6.93
N MET A 203 -9.41 -15.43 7.69
CA MET A 203 -9.71 -15.47 9.13
C MET A 203 -9.03 -14.31 9.87
N ILE A 204 -7.75 -14.06 9.59
CA ILE A 204 -6.98 -12.95 10.17
C ILE A 204 -7.59 -11.59 9.74
N ALA A 205 -7.98 -11.45 8.47
CA ALA A 205 -8.60 -10.21 7.96
C ALA A 205 -9.96 -9.93 8.62
N ILE A 206 -10.73 -10.99 8.90
CA ILE A 206 -11.99 -10.90 9.64
C ILE A 206 -11.70 -10.51 11.09
N SER A 207 -10.72 -11.16 11.73
CA SER A 207 -10.29 -10.86 13.10
C SER A 207 -9.87 -9.41 13.28
N GLY A 208 -9.15 -8.82 12.31
CA GLY A 208 -8.77 -7.41 12.38
C GLY A 208 -9.92 -6.41 12.28
N GLY A 209 -11.09 -6.83 11.78
CA GLY A 209 -12.28 -5.99 11.70
C GLY A 209 -12.08 -4.71 10.87
N THR A 210 -11.16 -4.72 9.90
CA THR A 210 -10.84 -3.53 9.09
C THR A 210 -11.89 -3.34 8.00
N ARG A 211 -12.92 -2.51 8.30
CA ARG A 211 -14.01 -2.18 7.37
C ARG A 211 -13.53 -1.78 5.96
N GLY A 212 -12.39 -1.07 5.87
CA GLY A 212 -11.77 -0.70 4.60
C GLY A 212 -11.33 -1.90 3.75
N THR A 213 -10.78 -2.94 4.37
CA THR A 213 -10.41 -4.20 3.69
C THR A 213 -11.63 -4.92 3.16
N TRP A 214 -12.72 -4.97 3.94
CA TRP A 214 -13.98 -5.60 3.50
C TRP A 214 -14.58 -4.88 2.30
N LEU A 215 -14.66 -3.55 2.36
CA LEU A 215 -15.13 -2.71 1.25
C LEU A 215 -14.24 -2.91 0.01
N GLY A 216 -12.92 -2.87 0.19
CA GLY A 216 -11.96 -3.06 -0.90
C GLY A 216 -12.09 -4.42 -1.58
N MET A 217 -12.13 -5.50 -0.79
CA MET A 217 -12.26 -6.85 -1.34
C MET A 217 -13.63 -7.11 -1.95
N ALA A 218 -14.71 -6.56 -1.39
CA ALA A 218 -16.04 -6.63 -1.98
C ALA A 218 -16.08 -5.94 -3.36
N ALA A 219 -15.51 -4.74 -3.47
CA ALA A 219 -15.39 -4.05 -4.75
C ALA A 219 -14.51 -4.82 -5.75
N ALA A 220 -13.38 -5.37 -5.30
CA ALA A 220 -12.51 -6.20 -6.14
C ALA A 220 -13.26 -7.44 -6.69
N VAL A 221 -14.04 -8.13 -5.83
CA VAL A 221 -14.92 -9.24 -6.23
C VAL A 221 -15.98 -8.78 -7.23
N ALA A 222 -16.71 -7.71 -6.93
CA ALA A 222 -17.77 -7.21 -7.81
C ALA A 222 -17.23 -6.83 -9.20
N VAL A 223 -16.15 -6.05 -9.25
CA VAL A 223 -15.55 -5.60 -10.52
C VAL A 223 -15.01 -6.79 -11.29
N THR A 224 -14.18 -7.65 -10.68
CA THR A 224 -13.58 -8.79 -11.41
C THR A 224 -14.60 -9.82 -11.85
N PHE A 225 -15.66 -10.06 -11.08
CA PHE A 225 -16.75 -10.95 -11.47
C PHE A 225 -17.37 -10.55 -12.82
N CYS A 226 -17.48 -9.24 -13.06
CA CYS A 226 -17.98 -8.67 -14.32
C CYS A 226 -16.98 -8.77 -15.49
N LEU A 227 -15.70 -9.08 -15.26
CA LEU A 227 -14.67 -9.14 -16.30
C LEU A 227 -14.57 -10.48 -17.04
N GLY A 228 -15.46 -11.43 -16.75
CA GLY A 228 -15.58 -12.68 -17.52
C GLY A 228 -15.17 -13.94 -16.75
N ARG A 229 -14.89 -15.04 -17.46
CA ARG A 229 -14.75 -16.38 -16.84
C ARG A 229 -13.61 -16.46 -15.84
N ALA A 230 -12.43 -15.93 -16.17
CA ALA A 230 -11.29 -15.90 -15.25
C ALA A 230 -11.61 -15.10 -13.97
N GLY A 231 -12.25 -13.94 -14.13
CA GLY A 231 -12.70 -13.08 -13.03
C GLY A 231 -13.71 -13.77 -12.10
N ARG A 232 -14.74 -14.42 -12.65
CA ARG A 232 -15.68 -15.24 -11.87
C ARG A 232 -15.00 -16.39 -11.14
N ARG A 233 -14.01 -17.03 -11.76
CA ARG A 233 -13.23 -18.12 -11.11
C ARG A 233 -12.38 -17.59 -9.95
N TRP A 234 -11.74 -16.44 -10.13
CA TRP A 234 -11.00 -15.77 -9.05
C TRP A 234 -11.94 -15.38 -7.90
N ALA A 235 -13.09 -14.79 -8.21
CA ALA A 235 -14.11 -14.44 -7.22
C ALA A 235 -14.62 -15.67 -6.46
N GLY A 236 -14.87 -16.79 -7.15
CA GLY A 236 -15.28 -18.05 -6.51
C GLY A 236 -14.25 -18.59 -5.52
N TRP A 237 -12.95 -18.54 -5.87
CA TRP A 237 -11.89 -18.91 -4.93
C TRP A 237 -11.82 -17.98 -3.72
N GLN A 238 -11.98 -16.68 -3.93
CA GLN A 238 -12.01 -15.72 -2.82
C GLN A 238 -13.19 -15.94 -1.89
N LEU A 239 -14.40 -16.10 -2.43
CA LEU A 239 -15.61 -16.35 -1.63
C LEU A 239 -15.52 -17.68 -0.88
N GLY A 240 -14.99 -18.72 -1.52
CA GLY A 240 -14.75 -20.02 -0.87
C GLY A 240 -13.76 -19.90 0.29
N ALA A 241 -12.62 -19.23 0.08
CA ALA A 241 -11.63 -19.00 1.13
C ALA A 241 -12.14 -18.08 2.25
N ALA A 242 -12.90 -17.03 1.90
CA ALA A 242 -13.53 -16.13 2.87
C ALA A 242 -14.56 -16.86 3.74
N SER A 243 -15.36 -17.75 3.14
CA SER A 243 -16.35 -18.55 3.87
C SER A 243 -15.66 -19.54 4.82
N ALA A 244 -14.60 -20.19 4.38
CA ALA A 244 -13.79 -21.05 5.23
C ALA A 244 -13.08 -20.24 6.35
N GLY A 245 -12.54 -19.07 6.03
CA GLY A 245 -11.93 -18.17 7.00
C GLY A 245 -12.93 -17.65 8.05
N LEU A 246 -14.16 -17.35 7.64
CA LEU A 246 -15.24 -16.96 8.56
C LEU A 246 -15.61 -18.11 9.50
N LEU A 247 -15.75 -19.33 8.97
CA LEU A 247 -15.99 -20.51 9.79
C LEU A 247 -14.87 -20.70 10.83
N LEU A 248 -13.60 -20.63 10.41
CA LEU A 248 -12.45 -20.72 11.31
C LEU A 248 -12.46 -19.62 12.36
N PHE A 249 -12.78 -18.38 11.97
CA PHE A 249 -12.89 -17.24 12.89
C PHE A 249 -13.98 -17.49 13.94
N THR A 250 -15.17 -17.92 13.54
CA THR A 250 -16.28 -18.21 14.46
C THR A 250 -15.93 -19.34 15.42
N LEU A 251 -15.31 -20.42 14.93
CA LEU A 251 -14.87 -21.52 15.78
C LEU A 251 -13.82 -21.05 16.80
N LEU A 252 -12.83 -20.27 16.36
CA LEU A 252 -11.70 -19.88 17.20
C LEU A 252 -12.02 -18.73 18.17
N PHE A 253 -12.82 -17.75 17.78
CA PHE A 253 -13.04 -16.51 18.57
C PHE A 253 -14.48 -16.36 19.09
N SER A 254 -15.37 -17.30 18.82
CA SER A 254 -16.72 -17.30 19.41
C SER A 254 -17.02 -18.60 20.13
N VAL A 255 -16.88 -19.75 19.46
CA VAL A 255 -17.22 -21.05 20.05
C VAL A 255 -16.21 -21.46 21.12
N LEU A 256 -14.91 -21.47 20.79
CA LEU A 256 -13.87 -21.91 21.73
C LEU A 256 -13.77 -21.04 23.00
N PRO A 257 -13.74 -19.69 22.94
CA PRO A 257 -13.75 -18.85 24.12
C PRO A 257 -15.01 -19.06 24.98
N GLY A 258 -16.19 -19.23 24.35
CA GLY A 258 -17.43 -19.52 25.04
C GLY A 258 -17.39 -20.85 25.82
N LEU A 259 -16.76 -21.89 25.26
CA LEU A 259 -16.54 -23.16 25.95
C LEU A 259 -15.53 -23.05 27.10
N LEU A 260 -14.55 -22.16 26.98
CA LEU A 260 -13.51 -21.93 27.99
C LEU A 260 -13.88 -20.82 28.99
N SER A 261 -15.05 -20.20 28.86
CA SER A 261 -15.47 -19.03 29.65
C SER A 261 -14.46 -17.87 29.60
N ILE A 262 -13.84 -17.65 28.44
CA ILE A 262 -12.93 -16.54 28.16
C ILE A 262 -13.70 -15.42 27.49
N GLU A 263 -13.59 -14.19 28.00
CA GLU A 263 -14.17 -13.01 27.36
C GLU A 263 -13.29 -12.56 26.19
N VAL A 264 -13.90 -12.23 25.05
CA VAL A 264 -13.17 -11.72 23.89
C VAL A 264 -13.41 -10.23 23.78
N SER A 265 -12.35 -9.43 23.89
CA SER A 265 -12.41 -7.99 23.66
C SER A 265 -12.06 -7.65 22.21
N ASN A 266 -12.44 -6.45 21.78
CA ASN A 266 -12.16 -5.96 20.44
C ASN A 266 -12.73 -6.84 19.31
N PHE A 267 -13.80 -7.59 19.61
CA PHE A 267 -14.36 -8.58 18.71
C PHE A 267 -14.77 -7.95 17.38
N ALA A 268 -14.52 -8.65 16.26
CA ALA A 268 -14.78 -8.12 14.93
C ALA A 268 -16.26 -7.75 14.70
N GLY A 269 -17.18 -8.47 15.35
CA GLY A 269 -18.62 -8.19 15.32
C GLY A 269 -18.99 -6.81 15.89
N ASP A 270 -18.30 -6.35 16.94
CA ASP A 270 -18.55 -5.05 17.58
C ASP A 270 -18.25 -3.87 16.64
N ARG A 271 -17.55 -4.14 15.54
CA ARG A 271 -17.13 -3.16 14.54
C ARG A 271 -18.05 -3.10 13.33
N LEU A 272 -19.10 -3.93 13.28
CA LEU A 272 -20.20 -3.85 12.31
C LEU A 272 -21.13 -2.67 12.63
N THR A 273 -20.56 -1.47 12.72
CA THR A 273 -21.30 -0.23 13.00
C THR A 273 -21.41 0.62 11.74
N THR A 274 -22.49 1.39 11.64
CA THR A 274 -22.69 2.44 10.64
C THR A 274 -21.98 3.75 11.00
N SER A 275 -21.30 3.80 12.16
CA SER A 275 -20.57 4.99 12.63
C SER A 275 -19.44 5.39 11.67
N LEU A 276 -19.34 6.68 11.40
CA LEU A 276 -18.28 7.28 10.59
C LEU A 276 -16.91 7.24 11.27
N SER A 277 -16.82 6.89 12.56
CA SER A 277 -15.57 6.92 13.36
C SER A 277 -14.89 8.30 13.33
N ALA A 278 -15.66 9.35 13.58
CA ALA A 278 -15.21 10.74 13.60
C ALA A 278 -14.69 11.28 12.24
N ARG A 279 -14.97 10.58 11.13
CA ARG A 279 -14.58 11.02 9.78
C ARG A 279 -15.32 12.28 9.34
N GLU A 280 -16.49 12.56 9.88
CA GLU A 280 -17.24 13.79 9.64
C GLU A 280 -16.44 15.04 10.01
N ILE A 281 -15.69 15.01 11.12
CA ILE A 281 -14.79 16.09 11.54
C ILE A 281 -13.68 16.27 10.50
N LEU A 282 -13.07 15.15 10.11
CA LEU A 282 -11.96 15.14 9.17
C LEU A 282 -12.36 15.62 7.77
N TRP A 283 -13.53 15.19 7.29
CA TRP A 283 -14.05 15.55 5.98
C TRP A 283 -14.50 16.98 5.95
N HIS A 284 -15.11 17.47 7.03
CA HIS A 284 -15.43 18.89 7.17
C HIS A 284 -14.16 19.74 7.13
N GLN A 285 -13.13 19.41 7.91
CA GLN A 285 -11.84 20.10 7.87
C GLN A 285 -11.22 20.08 6.46
N ALA A 286 -11.17 18.92 5.79
CA ALA A 286 -10.63 18.82 4.43
C ALA A 286 -11.42 19.67 3.45
N TRP A 287 -12.75 19.73 3.61
CA TRP A 287 -13.62 20.56 2.78
C TRP A 287 -13.38 22.06 3.00
N GLU A 288 -13.23 22.51 4.24
CA GLU A 288 -12.88 23.89 4.54
C GLU A 288 -11.52 24.27 3.93
N MET A 289 -10.52 23.39 4.04
CA MET A 289 -9.22 23.58 3.39
C MET A 289 -9.34 23.68 1.85
N ILE A 290 -10.18 22.86 1.22
CA ILE A 290 -10.41 22.93 -0.24
C ILE A 290 -11.05 24.26 -0.63
N LYS A 291 -12.03 24.75 0.14
CA LYS A 291 -12.69 26.05 -0.13
C LYS A 291 -11.73 27.21 -0.01
N GLU A 292 -10.83 27.18 0.97
CA GLU A 292 -9.87 28.26 1.19
C GLU A 292 -8.80 28.32 0.08
N ARG A 293 -8.26 27.17 -0.33
CA ARG A 293 -7.16 27.10 -1.32
C ARG A 293 -7.43 26.09 -2.44
N PRO A 294 -8.44 26.31 -3.30
CA PRO A 294 -8.92 25.31 -4.26
C PRO A 294 -7.90 24.96 -5.36
N LEU A 295 -7.00 25.88 -5.72
CA LEU A 295 -6.08 25.68 -6.85
C LEU A 295 -4.81 24.91 -6.47
N LEU A 296 -4.13 25.32 -5.39
CA LEU A 296 -2.87 24.72 -4.97
C LEU A 296 -3.00 23.83 -3.73
N GLY A 297 -4.09 23.95 -2.95
CA GLY A 297 -4.18 23.35 -1.63
C GLY A 297 -3.24 24.01 -0.62
N PHE A 298 -3.11 23.39 0.55
CA PHE A 298 -2.28 23.86 1.67
C PHE A 298 -0.82 23.39 1.60
N GLY A 299 -0.49 22.52 0.65
CA GLY A 299 0.79 21.82 0.61
C GLY A 299 0.60 20.33 0.94
N PRO A 300 1.34 19.43 0.27
CA PRO A 300 1.45 18.03 0.68
C PRO A 300 1.71 17.90 2.20
N MET A 301 1.08 16.92 2.86
CA MET A 301 1.16 16.71 4.33
C MET A 301 0.46 17.75 5.22
N HIS A 302 -0.06 18.85 4.68
CA HIS A 302 -0.55 19.96 5.53
C HIS A 302 -1.92 19.74 6.17
N PHE A 303 -2.62 18.63 5.88
CA PHE A 303 -3.71 18.21 6.77
C PHE A 303 -3.18 17.93 8.18
N ALA A 304 -1.93 17.46 8.30
CA ALA A 304 -1.26 17.20 9.58
C ALA A 304 -0.68 18.46 10.26
N ASP A 305 -0.74 19.62 9.59
CA ASP A 305 -0.33 20.92 10.15
C ASP A 305 -1.48 21.63 10.87
N ILE A 306 -2.71 21.12 10.70
CA ILE A 306 -3.90 21.64 11.36
C ILE A 306 -4.37 20.59 12.37
N TRP A 307 -4.14 20.87 13.65
CA TRP A 307 -4.44 19.96 14.74
C TRP A 307 -5.93 19.60 14.82
N ASN A 308 -6.19 18.30 14.98
CA ASN A 308 -7.47 17.75 15.41
C ASN A 308 -7.19 16.45 16.20
N ALA A 309 -8.10 16.07 17.10
CA ALA A 309 -7.89 14.91 17.98
C ALA A 309 -8.13 13.54 17.30
N VAL A 310 -8.44 13.52 15.99
CA VAL A 310 -8.93 12.33 15.29
C VAL A 310 -7.85 11.68 14.42
N ALA A 311 -7.26 12.41 13.47
CA ALA A 311 -6.26 11.89 12.53
C ALA A 311 -5.47 13.00 11.80
N ALA A 312 -4.26 12.67 11.36
CA ALA A 312 -3.39 13.54 10.55
C ALA A 312 -3.69 13.49 9.03
N HIS A 313 -4.81 12.88 8.63
CA HIS A 313 -5.29 12.79 7.25
C HIS A 313 -6.78 12.41 7.22
N PRO A 314 -7.54 12.74 6.16
CA PRO A 314 -9.00 12.65 6.18
C PRO A 314 -9.58 11.25 5.92
N HIS A 315 -8.74 10.22 5.85
CA HIS A 315 -9.15 8.84 5.52
C HIS A 315 -9.92 8.72 4.18
N GLN A 316 -9.69 9.64 3.24
CA GLN A 316 -10.32 9.64 1.91
C GLN A 316 -9.32 10.28 0.94
N ALA A 317 -8.80 9.51 -0.01
CA ALA A 317 -7.66 9.91 -0.84
C ALA A 317 -7.94 11.11 -1.76
N ILE A 318 -9.16 11.26 -2.29
CA ILE A 318 -9.55 12.42 -3.12
C ILE A 318 -9.62 13.70 -2.29
N LEU A 319 -10.27 13.66 -1.13
CA LEU A 319 -10.33 14.81 -0.21
C LEU A 319 -8.94 15.19 0.26
N GLN A 320 -8.12 14.20 0.60
CA GLN A 320 -6.74 14.43 1.02
C GLN A 320 -5.92 15.08 -0.10
N TRP A 321 -6.01 14.55 -1.32
CA TRP A 321 -5.27 15.12 -2.44
C TRP A 321 -5.77 16.54 -2.78
N ALA A 322 -7.08 16.77 -2.72
CA ALA A 322 -7.65 18.07 -3.05
C ALA A 322 -7.30 19.16 -2.03
N CYS A 323 -7.35 18.87 -0.72
CA CYS A 323 -7.01 19.86 0.29
C CYS A 323 -5.51 20.16 0.36
N GLU A 324 -4.65 19.18 0.06
CA GLU A 324 -3.20 19.33 0.14
C GLU A 324 -2.57 19.79 -1.19
N TRP A 325 -3.05 19.32 -2.34
CA TRP A 325 -2.43 19.52 -3.67
C TRP A 325 -3.30 20.32 -4.65
N GLY A 326 -4.54 20.66 -4.27
CA GLY A 326 -5.49 21.40 -5.08
C GLY A 326 -6.33 20.54 -6.04
N ILE A 327 -7.45 21.11 -6.47
CA ILE A 327 -8.43 20.48 -7.36
C ILE A 327 -7.83 20.11 -8.73
N PRO A 328 -7.06 20.98 -9.42
CA PRO A 328 -6.48 20.64 -10.73
C PRO A 328 -5.57 19.40 -10.69
N SER A 329 -4.71 19.30 -9.67
CA SER A 329 -3.85 18.14 -9.44
C SER A 329 -4.68 16.88 -9.16
N THR A 330 -5.71 17.02 -8.33
CA THR A 330 -6.63 15.91 -7.98
C THR A 330 -7.34 15.34 -9.21
N LEU A 331 -7.86 16.21 -10.09
CA LEU A 331 -8.51 15.78 -11.33
C LEU A 331 -7.54 15.04 -12.25
N CYS A 332 -6.28 15.50 -12.34
CA CYS A 332 -5.25 14.81 -13.11
C CYS A 332 -4.95 13.42 -12.54
N VAL A 333 -4.72 13.29 -11.24
CA VAL A 333 -4.43 11.99 -10.59
C VAL A 333 -5.62 11.04 -10.69
N ALA A 334 -6.83 11.51 -10.36
CA ALA A 334 -8.04 10.71 -10.46
C ALA A 334 -8.32 10.27 -11.90
N GLY A 335 -8.13 11.16 -12.87
CA GLY A 335 -8.25 10.85 -14.29
C GLY A 335 -7.24 9.81 -14.76
N LEU A 336 -5.98 9.93 -14.34
CA LEU A 336 -4.92 8.95 -14.64
C LEU A 336 -5.22 7.58 -14.03
N ALA A 337 -5.68 7.54 -12.77
CA ALA A 337 -6.06 6.30 -12.10
C ALA A 337 -7.25 5.63 -12.79
N LEU A 338 -8.30 6.40 -13.12
CA LEU A 338 -9.48 5.90 -13.83
C LEU A 338 -9.12 5.41 -15.25
N TYR A 339 -8.26 6.13 -15.96
CA TYR A 339 -7.74 5.72 -17.26
C TYR A 339 -6.97 4.39 -17.16
N GLY A 340 -6.06 4.25 -16.19
CA GLY A 340 -5.33 3.00 -15.97
C GLY A 340 -6.24 1.82 -15.61
N LEU A 341 -7.22 2.05 -14.72
CA LEU A 341 -8.19 1.02 -14.33
C LEU A 341 -9.08 0.59 -15.49
N SER A 342 -9.67 1.54 -16.22
CA SER A 342 -10.57 1.26 -17.34
C SER A 342 -9.85 0.54 -18.49
N THR A 343 -8.65 0.98 -18.85
CA THR A 343 -7.85 0.31 -19.89
C THR A 343 -7.46 -1.11 -19.50
N THR A 344 -7.08 -1.32 -18.23
CA THR A 344 -6.79 -2.67 -17.71
C THR A 344 -8.04 -3.55 -17.69
N ALA A 345 -9.19 -3.01 -17.26
CA ALA A 345 -10.47 -3.72 -17.24
C ALA A 345 -10.91 -4.16 -18.64
N VAL A 346 -10.82 -3.26 -19.63
CA VAL A 346 -11.12 -3.57 -21.03
C VAL A 346 -10.19 -4.66 -21.55
N LEU A 347 -8.89 -4.59 -21.25
CA LEU A 347 -7.92 -5.62 -21.64
C LEU A 347 -8.25 -6.98 -21.01
N LEU A 348 -8.56 -7.02 -19.71
CA LEU A 348 -8.94 -8.24 -18.99
C LEU A 348 -10.23 -8.84 -19.54
N HIS A 349 -11.22 -8.01 -19.87
CA HIS A 349 -12.46 -8.46 -20.49
C HIS A 349 -12.21 -9.05 -21.88
N LYS A 350 -11.39 -8.41 -22.72
CA LYS A 350 -10.99 -8.95 -24.03
C LYS A 350 -10.24 -10.29 -23.91
N ARG A 351 -9.50 -10.49 -22.82
CA ARG A 351 -8.76 -11.72 -22.52
C ARG A 351 -9.49 -12.64 -21.53
N ALA A 352 -10.80 -12.52 -21.39
CA ALA A 352 -11.60 -13.22 -20.37
C ALA A 352 -11.51 -14.76 -20.42
N LEU A 353 -11.21 -15.33 -21.58
CA LEU A 353 -11.05 -16.77 -21.81
C LEU A 353 -9.59 -17.25 -21.72
N SER A 354 -8.63 -16.32 -21.64
CA SER A 354 -7.22 -16.66 -21.54
C SER A 354 -6.91 -17.33 -20.20
N LEU A 355 -6.15 -18.42 -20.27
CA LEU A 355 -5.60 -19.12 -19.11
C LEU A 355 -4.09 -18.92 -19.00
N GLU A 356 -3.53 -18.02 -19.81
CA GLU A 356 -2.11 -17.70 -19.76
C GLU A 356 -1.74 -17.15 -18.38
N PRO A 357 -0.62 -17.61 -17.77
CA PRO A 357 -0.22 -17.17 -16.43
C PRO A 357 -0.08 -15.64 -16.31
N VAL A 358 0.32 -14.97 -17.39
CA VAL A 358 0.46 -13.51 -17.42
C VAL A 358 -0.89 -12.79 -17.33
N ASP A 359 -1.94 -13.33 -17.94
CA ASP A 359 -3.28 -12.73 -17.92
C ASP A 359 -3.96 -12.95 -16.56
N LEU A 360 -3.76 -14.12 -15.96
CA LEU A 360 -4.21 -14.42 -14.60
C LEU A 360 -3.46 -13.59 -13.56
N MET A 361 -2.16 -13.35 -13.74
CA MET A 361 -1.39 -12.43 -12.91
C MET A 361 -1.95 -11.01 -13.02
N ARG A 362 -2.20 -10.53 -14.24
CA ARG A 362 -2.78 -9.20 -14.49
C ARG A 362 -4.12 -9.05 -13.78
N LEU A 363 -4.97 -10.07 -13.80
CA LEU A 363 -6.24 -10.09 -13.07
C LEU A 363 -6.05 -9.95 -11.55
N CYS A 364 -5.11 -10.69 -10.97
CA CYS A 364 -4.84 -10.64 -9.52
C CYS A 364 -4.27 -9.28 -9.09
N LEU A 365 -3.34 -8.71 -9.86
CA LEU A 365 -2.78 -7.37 -9.63
C LEU A 365 -3.85 -6.28 -9.79
N PHE A 366 -4.71 -6.41 -10.80
CA PHE A 366 -5.83 -5.48 -11.01
C PHE A 366 -6.83 -5.53 -9.85
N ALA A 367 -7.21 -6.73 -9.39
CA ALA A 367 -8.08 -6.91 -8.23
C ALA A 367 -7.48 -6.27 -6.96
N SER A 368 -6.16 -6.44 -6.76
CA SER A 368 -5.41 -5.79 -5.69
C SER A 368 -5.45 -4.27 -5.77
N LEU A 369 -5.24 -3.72 -6.97
CA LEU A 369 -5.31 -2.28 -7.20
C LEU A 369 -6.73 -1.72 -6.98
N VAL A 370 -7.77 -2.40 -7.47
CA VAL A 370 -9.18 -2.02 -7.23
C VAL A 370 -9.49 -2.04 -5.73
N GLY A 371 -9.07 -3.09 -5.02
CA GLY A 371 -9.27 -3.20 -3.59
C GLY A 371 -8.60 -2.06 -2.82
N ALA A 372 -7.33 -1.79 -3.12
CA ALA A 372 -6.56 -0.74 -2.45
C ALA A 372 -7.09 0.67 -2.74
N LEU A 373 -7.48 0.98 -3.97
CA LEU A 373 -8.06 2.27 -4.34
C LEU A 373 -9.47 2.46 -3.77
N THR A 374 -10.24 1.38 -3.63
CA THR A 374 -11.54 1.47 -2.94
C THR A 374 -11.33 1.67 -1.44
N GLN A 375 -10.40 0.93 -0.83
CA GLN A 375 -10.06 1.12 0.59
C GLN A 375 -9.53 2.53 0.87
N SER A 376 -8.80 3.15 -0.07
CA SER A 376 -8.28 4.51 0.11
C SER A 376 -9.37 5.59 0.18
N MET A 377 -10.63 5.25 -0.15
CA MET A 377 -11.79 6.14 0.07
C MET A 377 -12.26 6.14 1.53
N VAL A 378 -11.78 5.24 2.38
CA VAL A 378 -12.21 5.15 3.79
C VAL A 378 -11.05 4.94 4.77
N ASP A 379 -9.81 4.97 4.29
CA ASP A 379 -8.59 4.68 5.05
C ASP A 379 -7.33 5.36 4.45
N GLY A 380 -6.25 5.44 5.23
CA GLY A 380 -4.99 6.12 4.89
C GLY A 380 -4.07 5.39 3.90
N VAL A 381 -4.59 4.69 2.90
CA VAL A 381 -3.77 3.82 2.01
C VAL A 381 -2.64 4.60 1.31
N ILE A 382 -2.87 5.87 0.97
CA ILE A 382 -1.90 6.66 0.19
C ILE A 382 -0.83 7.36 1.05
N VAL A 383 -0.88 7.24 2.39
CA VAL A 383 0.06 7.92 3.32
C VAL A 383 0.89 6.97 4.15
N MET A 384 0.44 5.72 4.33
CA MET A 384 1.18 4.75 5.13
C MET A 384 2.39 4.21 4.34
N PRO A 385 3.59 4.17 4.93
CA PRO A 385 4.81 3.82 4.19
C PRO A 385 4.72 2.44 3.53
N TYR A 386 4.18 1.46 4.25
CA TYR A 386 4.07 0.09 3.76
C TYR A 386 3.03 -0.06 2.64
N SER A 387 1.88 0.62 2.73
CA SER A 387 0.88 0.60 1.67
C SER A 387 1.33 1.38 0.43
N GLN A 388 2.02 2.51 0.60
CA GLN A 388 2.65 3.25 -0.51
C GLN A 388 3.64 2.38 -1.27
N LEU A 389 4.47 1.61 -0.54
CA LEU A 389 5.43 0.68 -1.12
C LEU A 389 4.73 -0.45 -1.91
N TRP A 390 3.73 -1.11 -1.34
CA TRP A 390 2.95 -2.14 -2.04
C TRP A 390 2.21 -1.59 -3.26
N LEU A 391 1.62 -0.40 -3.14
CA LEU A 391 0.97 0.27 -4.26
C LEU A 391 1.95 0.52 -5.41
N ALA A 392 3.13 1.06 -5.12
CA ALA A 392 4.17 1.31 -6.12
C ALA A 392 4.63 0.02 -6.81
N ILE A 393 4.85 -1.05 -6.02
CA ILE A 393 5.22 -2.37 -6.54
C ILE A 393 4.14 -2.91 -7.48
N ILE A 394 2.87 -2.90 -7.06
CA ILE A 394 1.75 -3.46 -7.84
C ILE A 394 1.49 -2.65 -9.10
N VAL A 395 1.53 -1.32 -9.02
CA VAL A 395 1.41 -0.44 -10.19
C VAL A 395 2.55 -0.71 -11.17
N GLY A 396 3.81 -0.72 -10.70
CA GLY A 396 4.96 -1.02 -11.56
C GLY A 396 4.89 -2.42 -12.19
N TRP A 397 4.46 -3.41 -11.40
CA TRP A 397 4.27 -4.78 -11.88
C TRP A 397 3.19 -4.84 -12.95
N LEU A 398 2.04 -4.20 -12.72
CA LEU A 398 0.93 -4.16 -13.68
C LEU A 398 1.32 -3.43 -14.97
N LEU A 399 2.07 -2.33 -14.88
CA LEU A 399 2.60 -1.60 -16.04
C LEU A 399 3.54 -2.47 -16.89
N ALA A 400 4.33 -3.35 -16.25
CA ALA A 400 5.21 -4.28 -16.97
C ALA A 400 4.47 -5.34 -17.77
N LEU A 401 3.26 -5.71 -17.32
CA LEU A 401 2.44 -6.71 -17.99
C LEU A 401 1.59 -6.11 -19.13
N HIS A 402 1.45 -4.79 -19.22
CA HIS A 402 0.74 -4.18 -20.33
C HIS A 402 1.57 -4.24 -21.61
N GLU A 403 1.01 -4.86 -22.64
CA GLU A 403 1.58 -4.84 -23.98
C GLU A 403 1.34 -3.46 -24.60
N TRP A 404 2.41 -2.68 -24.75
CA TRP A 404 2.34 -1.36 -25.37
C TRP A 404 2.18 -1.54 -26.88
N GLN A 405 1.09 -1.02 -27.44
CA GLN A 405 0.74 -1.17 -28.86
C GLN A 405 1.74 -0.48 -29.81
N THR A 406 2.54 0.45 -29.29
CA THR A 406 3.52 1.22 -30.06
C THR A 406 4.92 0.80 -29.71
N ALA A 407 5.75 0.64 -30.74
CA ALA A 407 7.17 0.34 -30.56
C ALA A 407 7.83 1.43 -29.68
N PRO A 408 8.72 1.05 -28.76
CA PRO A 408 9.32 2.00 -27.86
C PRO A 408 10.12 3.07 -28.63
N ARG A 409 9.78 4.35 -28.46
CA ARG A 409 10.56 5.46 -29.00
C ARG A 409 11.75 5.74 -28.09
N PRO A 410 12.93 6.11 -28.64
CA PRO A 410 14.05 6.54 -27.81
C PRO A 410 13.63 7.74 -26.97
N ALA A 411 13.77 7.65 -25.65
CA ALA A 411 13.51 8.78 -24.78
C ALA A 411 14.55 9.88 -25.02
N SER A 412 14.15 11.15 -24.84
CA SER A 412 15.11 12.25 -24.80
C SER A 412 16.11 12.00 -23.66
N VAL A 413 17.40 11.97 -23.99
CA VAL A 413 18.47 11.77 -23.01
C VAL A 413 18.43 12.87 -21.95
N ALA A 414 18.17 14.12 -22.37
CA ALA A 414 18.05 15.25 -21.46
C ALA A 414 16.89 15.09 -20.48
N LEU A 415 15.69 14.74 -20.98
CA LEU A 415 14.51 14.53 -20.12
C LEU A 415 14.73 13.36 -19.15
N SER A 416 15.38 12.30 -19.60
CA SER A 416 15.65 11.12 -18.78
C SER A 416 16.69 11.43 -17.70
N ARG A 417 17.72 12.23 -18.01
CA ARG A 417 18.68 12.74 -17.02
C ARG A 417 18.03 13.69 -16.01
N ALA A 418 17.16 14.59 -16.47
CA ALA A 418 16.42 15.49 -15.61
C ALA A 418 15.49 14.72 -14.65
N TRP A 419 14.82 13.67 -15.14
CA TRP A 419 14.02 12.78 -14.31
C TRP A 419 14.86 12.07 -13.25
N LEU A 420 16.01 11.49 -13.62
CA LEU A 420 16.91 10.86 -12.65
C LEU A 420 17.47 11.85 -11.62
N LEU A 421 17.80 13.07 -12.03
CA LEU A 421 18.22 14.12 -11.11
C LEU A 421 17.10 14.44 -10.12
N CYS A 422 15.87 14.59 -10.59
CA CYS A 422 14.69 14.81 -9.76
C CYS A 422 14.50 13.68 -8.73
N LEU A 423 14.59 12.42 -9.15
CA LEU A 423 14.51 11.26 -8.24
C LEU A 423 15.65 11.23 -7.21
N THR A 424 16.86 11.62 -7.62
CA THR A 424 18.03 11.67 -6.73
C THR A 424 17.87 12.77 -5.69
N LEU A 425 17.40 13.96 -6.08
CA LEU A 425 17.11 15.06 -5.17
C LEU A 425 15.98 14.71 -4.19
N ALA A 426 14.90 14.07 -4.67
CA ALA A 426 13.83 13.57 -3.81
C ALA A 426 14.33 12.57 -2.76
N THR A 427 15.21 11.65 -3.18
CA THR A 427 15.86 10.71 -2.26
C THR A 427 16.71 11.44 -1.22
N GLY A 428 17.48 12.46 -1.65
CA GLY A 428 18.26 13.32 -0.76
C GLY A 428 17.40 14.10 0.24
N MET A 429 16.23 14.59 -0.17
CA MET A 429 15.29 15.29 0.72
C MET A 429 14.75 14.36 1.81
N ILE A 430 14.38 13.13 1.47
CA ILE A 430 13.94 12.13 2.46
C ILE A 430 15.09 11.78 3.41
N LEU A 431 16.31 11.58 2.89
CA LEU A 431 17.49 11.34 3.72
C LEU A 431 17.74 12.50 4.69
N TYR A 432 17.64 13.74 4.22
CA TYR A 432 17.75 14.93 5.06
C TYR A 432 16.70 14.93 6.17
N THR A 433 15.43 14.66 5.85
CA THR A 433 14.38 14.52 6.87
C THR A 433 14.73 13.44 7.89
N ILE A 434 15.17 12.26 7.45
CA ILE A 434 15.57 11.16 8.34
C ILE A 434 16.72 11.58 9.25
N VAL A 435 17.79 12.16 8.71
CA VAL A 435 18.98 12.55 9.49
C VAL A 435 18.66 13.68 10.48
N ARG A 436 17.82 14.65 10.07
CA ARG A 436 17.35 15.73 10.95
C ARG A 436 16.50 15.18 12.10
N ASP A 437 15.69 14.15 11.82
CA ASP A 437 14.64 13.72 12.71
C ASP A 437 15.05 12.59 13.66
N LEU A 438 15.78 11.60 13.16
CA LEU A 438 16.08 10.37 13.90
C LEU A 438 16.77 10.61 15.25
N PRO A 439 17.73 11.56 15.40
CA PRO A 439 18.40 11.80 16.68
C PRO A 439 17.46 12.29 17.79
N ASP A 440 16.46 13.11 17.45
CA ASP A 440 15.59 13.80 18.41
C ASP A 440 14.16 13.22 18.43
N MET A 441 13.96 11.96 18.02
CA MET A 441 12.61 11.39 17.94
C MET A 441 11.93 11.27 19.31
N ASP A 442 12.67 10.86 20.35
CA ASP A 442 12.08 10.66 21.68
C ASP A 442 11.68 11.99 22.32
N THR A 443 12.55 13.01 22.20
CA THR A 443 12.25 14.39 22.63
C THR A 443 11.00 14.93 21.93
N ARG A 444 10.87 14.73 20.61
CA ARG A 444 9.71 15.21 19.85
C ARG A 444 8.42 14.44 20.18
N ARG A 445 8.51 13.16 20.53
CA ARG A 445 7.36 12.39 21.04
C ARG A 445 6.92 12.89 22.41
N GLN A 446 7.87 13.20 23.29
CA GLN A 446 7.57 13.74 24.61
C GLN A 446 6.90 15.12 24.49
N GLN A 447 7.48 16.02 23.70
CA GLN A 447 6.89 17.34 23.41
C GLN A 447 5.47 17.20 22.83
N PHE A 448 5.27 16.31 21.84
CA PHE A 448 3.94 16.04 21.31
C PHE A 448 2.96 15.53 22.38
N SER A 449 3.43 14.68 23.30
CA SER A 449 2.60 14.21 24.40
C SER A 449 2.17 15.34 25.33
N GLU A 450 3.07 16.27 25.63
CA GLU A 450 2.83 17.44 26.47
C GLU A 450 1.89 18.46 25.80
N ASP A 451 2.05 18.69 24.50
CA ASP A 451 1.29 19.70 23.76
C ASP A 451 -0.07 19.19 23.25
N PHE A 452 -0.18 17.89 22.94
CA PHE A 452 -1.32 17.33 22.20
C PHE A 452 -1.93 16.06 22.80
N GLY A 453 -1.52 15.64 24.00
CA GLY A 453 -2.18 14.58 24.78
C GLY A 453 -1.80 13.14 24.38
N GLY A 454 -0.67 12.96 23.69
CA GLY A 454 0.03 11.67 23.60
C GLY A 454 -0.56 10.63 22.62
N ARG A 455 -1.72 10.87 22.02
CA ARG A 455 -2.29 9.98 20.99
C ARG A 455 -1.59 10.18 19.64
N TYR A 456 -0.80 9.20 19.22
CA TYR A 456 -0.11 9.25 17.93
C TYR A 456 -1.07 9.17 16.73
N LEU A 457 -0.83 10.01 15.73
CA LEU A 457 -1.63 10.14 14.51
C LEU A 457 -0.73 9.93 13.28
N PRO A 458 -0.38 8.68 12.93
CA PRO A 458 0.71 8.40 11.99
C PRO A 458 0.56 9.08 10.62
N ARG A 459 1.68 9.61 10.11
CA ARG A 459 1.81 10.22 8.78
C ARG A 459 3.18 9.86 8.19
N PHE A 460 4.12 10.80 8.12
CA PHE A 460 5.49 10.48 7.73
C PHE A 460 6.15 9.56 8.78
N TRP A 461 6.13 10.01 10.04
CA TRP A 461 6.47 9.23 11.23
C TRP A 461 5.22 8.77 11.99
N MET A 462 5.43 7.93 13.00
CA MET A 462 4.38 7.44 13.91
C MET A 462 3.63 8.59 14.60
N GLN A 463 4.33 9.61 15.09
CA GLN A 463 3.70 10.73 15.80
C GLN A 463 2.80 11.53 14.83
N GLY A 464 3.33 11.87 13.66
CA GLY A 464 2.62 12.22 12.44
C GLY A 464 1.96 13.60 12.35
N VAL A 465 1.87 14.37 13.44
CA VAL A 465 1.44 15.78 13.42
C VAL A 465 2.64 16.69 13.22
N ILE A 466 2.53 17.64 12.29
CA ILE A 466 3.59 18.63 12.03
C ILE A 466 3.23 20.02 12.56
N ALA A 467 1.99 20.21 13.03
CA ALA A 467 1.50 21.44 13.62
C ALA A 467 2.40 21.94 14.77
N GLN A 468 2.58 23.25 14.85
CA GLN A 468 3.16 23.90 16.02
C GLN A 468 2.06 24.08 17.09
N PRO A 469 2.41 24.01 18.39
CA PRO A 469 1.44 24.27 19.43
C PRO A 469 0.90 25.71 19.30
N PRO A 470 -0.38 25.96 19.66
CA PRO A 470 -0.87 27.33 19.80
C PRO A 470 0.04 28.08 20.76
N ALA A 471 0.41 29.33 20.44
CA ALA A 471 1.18 30.16 21.35
C ALA A 471 0.49 30.17 22.73
N ARG A 472 1.22 29.75 23.77
CA ARG A 472 0.74 29.68 25.15
C ARG A 472 0.63 31.06 25.78
#